data_AF-A0A1V4TN29-F1
#
_entry.id   AF-A0A1V4TN29-F1
#
_cell.length_a   1.000
_cell.length_b   1.000
_cell.length_c   1.000
_cell.angle_alpha   90.00
_cell.angle_beta   90.00
_cell.angle_gamma   90.00
#
_symmetry.space_group_name_H-M   'P 1'
#
loop_
_entity.id
_entity.type
_entity.pdbx_description
1 polymer ?
#
loop_
_entity_poly.entity_id
_entity_poly.type
_entity_poly.pdbx_seq_one_letter_code
_entity_poly.pdbx_strand_id
1 'polypeptide(L)'
;MVQDQPPPPAPWRFWGNNVRREADRERLGIGERLGNVVGLIIIAAVALVFMDVQAKDQGFFTPGFGTAEQLAFYGSLLFGIVPSVVRAIFGRRNIGRLMDIINSAVFITAWSYLLTVFPFDFPRLWEYLPTALEAITSWISNDLVRLVIIIAMVITAISMVYNIIMYWEVRRELRSRKGDVAPSA
;
A
#
# COMPACT_ATOMS: atom_id res chain seq x y z
N MET A 1 -4.23 -23.82 -44.53
CA MET A 1 -3.42 -24.41 -43.45
C MET A 1 -3.13 -23.29 -42.46
N VAL A 2 -3.84 -23.23 -41.34
CA VAL A 2 -3.51 -22.27 -40.27
C VAL A 2 -2.22 -22.80 -39.66
N GLN A 3 -1.13 -22.06 -39.85
CA GLN A 3 0.16 -22.40 -39.29
C GLN A 3 0.02 -22.28 -37.77
N ASP A 4 0.01 -23.41 -37.07
CA ASP A 4 0.03 -23.44 -35.60
C ASP A 4 1.28 -22.70 -35.15
N GLN A 5 1.10 -21.46 -34.73
CA GLN A 5 2.16 -20.67 -34.14
C GLN A 5 2.63 -21.43 -32.89
N PRO A 6 3.96 -21.63 -32.73
CA PRO A 6 4.47 -22.31 -31.54
C PRO A 6 4.01 -21.54 -30.29
N PRO A 7 3.65 -22.26 -29.21
CA PRO A 7 3.16 -21.60 -28.00
C PRO A 7 4.22 -20.63 -27.48
N PRO A 8 3.81 -19.50 -26.87
CA PRO A 8 4.77 -18.51 -26.40
C PRO A 8 5.68 -19.10 -25.31
N PRO A 9 6.88 -18.52 -25.11
CA PRO A 9 7.82 -18.94 -24.08
C PRO A 9 7.18 -19.07 -22.69
N ALA A 10 7.71 -19.99 -21.87
CA ALA A 10 7.15 -20.31 -20.55
C ALA A 10 6.87 -19.08 -19.64
N PRO A 11 7.74 -18.05 -19.56
CA PRO A 11 7.46 -16.86 -18.75
C PRO A 11 6.20 -16.11 -19.21
N TRP A 12 5.98 -16.01 -20.53
CA TRP A 12 4.82 -15.33 -21.08
C TRP A 12 3.53 -16.11 -20.85
N ARG A 13 3.59 -17.45 -20.92
CA ARG A 13 2.47 -18.32 -20.55
C ARG A 13 2.11 -18.19 -19.08
N PHE A 14 3.11 -18.22 -18.20
CA PHE A 14 2.91 -18.03 -16.76
C PHE A 14 2.28 -16.66 -16.47
N TRP A 15 2.80 -15.60 -17.10
CA TRP A 15 2.26 -14.26 -16.98
C TRP A 15 0.79 -14.17 -17.44
N GLY A 16 0.49 -14.68 -18.63
CA GLY A 16 -0.88 -14.68 -19.17
C GLY A 16 -1.86 -15.46 -18.27
N ASN A 17 -1.44 -16.61 -17.74
CA ASN A 17 -2.24 -17.37 -16.78
C ASN A 17 -2.49 -16.58 -15.49
N ASN A 18 -1.48 -15.87 -14.98
CA ASN A 18 -1.62 -15.02 -13.79
C ASN A 18 -2.61 -13.87 -14.04
N VAL A 19 -2.51 -13.18 -15.19
CA VAL A 19 -3.46 -12.12 -15.58
C VAL A 19 -4.88 -12.64 -15.66
N ARG A 20 -5.11 -13.79 -16.30
CA ARG A 20 -6.43 -14.43 -16.39
C ARG A 20 -7.00 -14.75 -15.01
N ARG A 21 -6.19 -15.35 -14.15
CA ARG A 21 -6.57 -15.67 -12.76
C ARG A 21 -6.94 -14.42 -11.96
N GLU A 22 -6.20 -13.33 -12.13
CA GLU A 22 -6.52 -12.04 -11.51
C GLU A 22 -7.81 -11.43 -12.06
N ALA A 23 -8.07 -11.56 -13.37
CA ALA A 23 -9.32 -11.13 -13.99
C ALA A 23 -10.53 -11.95 -13.50
N ASP A 24 -10.36 -13.26 -13.30
CA ASP A 24 -11.41 -14.13 -12.74
C ASP A 24 -11.79 -13.73 -11.31
N ARG A 25 -10.82 -13.18 -10.56
CA ARG A 25 -10.99 -12.67 -9.19
C ARG A 25 -11.25 -11.16 -9.15
N GLU A 26 -11.72 -10.57 -10.25
CA GLU A 26 -12.00 -9.14 -10.31
C GLU A 26 -13.05 -8.70 -9.29
N ARG A 27 -14.03 -9.56 -8.98
CA ARG A 27 -15.02 -9.28 -7.94
C ARG A 27 -14.54 -9.80 -6.60
N LEU A 28 -14.55 -8.92 -5.60
CA LEU A 28 -14.13 -9.26 -4.25
C LEU A 28 -15.21 -10.05 -3.51
N GLY A 29 -14.80 -11.19 -2.95
CA GLY A 29 -15.63 -11.99 -2.04
C GLY A 29 -15.82 -11.32 -0.68
N ILE A 30 -16.75 -11.85 0.12
CA ILE A 30 -17.09 -11.30 1.45
C ILE A 30 -15.89 -11.32 2.40
N GLY A 31 -15.13 -12.42 2.43
CA GLY A 31 -13.93 -12.52 3.28
C GLY A 31 -12.85 -11.47 2.94
N GLU A 32 -12.65 -11.19 1.66
CA GLU A 32 -11.69 -10.16 1.21
C GLU A 32 -12.14 -8.75 1.59
N ARG A 33 -13.45 -8.50 1.57
CA ARG A 33 -14.02 -7.22 2.02
C ARG A 33 -13.86 -7.04 3.54
N LEU A 34 -14.04 -8.10 4.33
CA LEU A 34 -13.82 -8.05 5.78
C LEU A 34 -12.35 -7.81 6.13
N GLY A 35 -11.41 -8.42 5.42
CA GLY A 35 -9.98 -8.16 5.60
C GLY A 35 -9.61 -6.67 5.40
N ASN A 36 -10.23 -6.02 4.40
CA ASN A 36 -10.05 -4.58 4.17
C ASN A 36 -10.53 -3.71 5.34
N VAL A 37 -11.57 -4.13 6.07
CA VAL A 37 -12.09 -3.41 7.24
C VAL A 37 -11.14 -3.53 8.43
N VAL A 38 -10.57 -4.72 8.66
CA VAL A 38 -9.59 -4.92 9.73
C VAL A 38 -8.34 -4.06 9.51
N GLY A 39 -7.84 -4.01 8.27
CA GLY A 39 -6.72 -3.13 7.92
C GLY A 39 -7.00 -1.65 8.19
N LEU A 40 -8.22 -1.19 7.90
CA LEU A 40 -8.66 0.18 8.20
C LEU A 40 -8.61 0.47 9.70
N ILE A 41 -9.12 -0.44 10.54
CA ILE A 41 -9.13 -0.28 12.00
C ILE A 41 -7.70 -0.18 12.53
N ILE A 42 -6.78 -1.02 12.03
CA ILE A 42 -5.38 -1.01 12.44
C ILE A 42 -4.72 0.32 12.08
N ILE A 43 -4.87 0.80 10.83
CA ILE A 43 -4.27 2.07 10.40
C ILE A 43 -4.84 3.25 11.22
N ALA A 44 -6.15 3.26 11.47
CA ALA A 44 -6.79 4.27 12.29
C ALA A 44 -6.25 4.25 13.74
N ALA A 45 -6.13 3.07 14.35
CA ALA A 45 -5.57 2.94 15.70
C ALA A 45 -4.12 3.43 15.77
N VAL A 46 -3.28 3.08 14.79
CA VAL A 46 -1.89 3.56 14.70
C VAL A 46 -1.85 5.09 14.57
N ALA A 47 -2.69 5.68 13.71
CA ALA A 47 -2.77 7.13 13.56
C ALA A 47 -3.16 7.82 14.87
N LEU A 48 -4.14 7.27 15.60
CA LEU A 48 -4.56 7.80 16.90
C LEU A 48 -3.44 7.74 17.95
N VAL A 49 -2.66 6.66 17.99
CA VAL A 49 -1.50 6.56 18.90
C VAL A 49 -0.48 7.66 18.59
N PHE A 50 -0.14 7.88 17.31
CA PHE A 50 0.78 8.95 16.96
C PHE A 50 0.22 10.35 17.26
N MET A 51 -1.08 10.57 17.04
CA MET A 51 -1.74 11.83 17.42
C MET A 51 -1.68 12.08 18.94
N ASP A 52 -1.88 11.04 19.75
CA ASP A 52 -1.76 11.13 21.21
C ASP A 52 -0.32 11.43 21.65
N VAL A 53 0.67 10.75 21.05
CA VAL A 53 2.10 11.02 21.28
C VAL A 53 2.46 12.47 20.91
N GLN A 54 1.92 12.99 19.81
CA GLN A 54 2.14 14.38 19.40
C GLN A 54 1.47 15.37 20.34
N ALA A 55 0.20 15.13 20.72
CA ALA A 55 -0.56 16.02 21.58
C ALA A 55 0.05 16.16 22.98
N LYS A 56 0.73 15.12 23.46
CA LYS A 56 1.42 15.10 24.76
C LYS A 56 2.83 15.70 24.72
N ASP A 57 3.30 16.18 23.57
CA ASP A 57 4.64 16.76 23.38
C ASP A 57 5.77 15.91 23.95
N GLN A 58 5.69 14.62 23.65
CA GLN A 58 6.55 13.58 24.21
C GLN A 58 7.98 13.58 23.62
N GLY A 59 8.27 14.52 22.71
CA GLY A 59 9.58 14.72 22.11
C GLY A 59 9.96 13.76 20.97
N PHE A 60 9.12 12.78 20.62
CA PHE A 60 9.25 12.06 19.34
C PHE A 60 9.01 13.01 18.16
N PHE A 61 7.94 13.81 18.24
CA PHE A 61 7.69 14.91 17.32
C PHE A 61 8.43 16.14 17.81
N THR A 62 9.44 16.59 17.06
CA THR A 62 10.22 17.77 17.41
C THR A 62 9.43 19.05 17.12
N PRO A 63 9.83 20.22 17.66
CA PRO A 63 9.18 21.50 17.33
C PRO A 63 9.18 21.84 15.83
N GLY A 64 10.08 21.23 15.04
CA GLY A 64 10.10 21.35 13.58
C GLY A 64 9.04 20.52 12.85
N PHE A 65 8.24 19.72 13.56
CA PHE A 65 7.14 18.93 13.01
C PHE A 65 5.90 19.80 12.76
N GLY A 66 6.02 20.69 11.77
CA GLY A 66 4.99 21.63 11.38
C GLY A 66 3.90 21.01 10.51
N THR A 67 3.13 21.88 9.85
CA THR A 67 1.99 21.47 9.03
C THR A 67 2.39 20.59 7.85
N ALA A 68 3.54 20.84 7.22
CA ALA A 68 3.99 20.07 6.06
C ALA A 68 4.39 18.65 6.46
N GLU A 69 5.11 18.50 7.57
CA GLU A 69 5.54 17.22 8.12
C GLU A 69 4.34 16.41 8.61
N GLN A 70 3.39 17.06 9.29
CA GLN A 70 2.12 16.45 9.71
C GLN A 70 1.31 15.95 8.51
N LEU A 71 1.19 16.76 7.46
CA LEU A 71 0.49 16.35 6.24
C LEU A 71 1.20 15.19 5.54
N ALA A 72 2.54 15.21 5.47
CA ALA A 72 3.30 14.10 4.91
C ALA A 72 3.10 12.82 5.73
N PHE A 73 3.22 12.90 7.05
CA PHE A 73 3.14 11.75 7.96
C PHE A 73 1.71 11.20 8.05
N TYR A 74 0.76 11.99 8.56
CA TYR A 74 -0.63 11.54 8.73
C TYR A 74 -1.35 11.40 7.42
N GLY A 75 -1.09 12.28 6.45
CA GLY A 75 -1.71 12.20 5.14
C GLY A 75 -1.31 10.90 4.43
N SER A 76 -0.02 10.54 4.41
CA SER A 76 0.39 9.27 3.80
C SER A 76 -0.10 8.04 4.57
N LEU A 77 -0.09 8.08 5.91
CA LEU A 77 -0.59 7.00 6.75
C LEU A 77 -2.09 6.75 6.51
N LEU A 78 -2.90 7.81 6.60
CA LEU A 78 -4.36 7.71 6.43
C LEU A 78 -4.76 7.44 4.98
N PHE A 79 -3.97 7.88 4.00
CA PHE A 79 -4.21 7.53 2.60
C PHE A 79 -4.13 6.02 2.35
N GLY A 80 -3.38 5.28 3.18
CA GLY A 80 -3.34 3.81 3.17
C GLY A 80 -4.71 3.14 3.33
N ILE A 81 -5.70 3.84 3.88
CA ILE A 81 -7.08 3.36 4.02
C ILE A 81 -7.85 3.41 2.69
N VAL A 82 -7.50 4.35 1.80
CA VAL A 82 -8.26 4.68 0.58
C VAL A 82 -8.44 3.47 -0.35
N PRO A 83 -7.40 2.65 -0.66
CA PRO A 83 -7.58 1.48 -1.52
C PRO A 83 -8.59 0.47 -0.95
N SER A 84 -8.56 0.27 0.37
CA SER A 84 -9.47 -0.64 1.09
C SER A 84 -10.92 -0.15 1.04
N VAL A 85 -11.14 1.15 1.23
CA VAL A 85 -12.47 1.78 1.12
C VAL A 85 -13.01 1.65 -0.31
N VAL A 86 -12.18 1.95 -1.31
CA VAL A 86 -12.56 1.82 -2.72
C VAL A 86 -12.92 0.38 -3.05
N ARG A 87 -12.14 -0.60 -2.59
CA ARG A 87 -12.48 -2.02 -2.73
C ARG A 87 -13.80 -2.39 -2.05
N ALA A 88 -14.04 -1.88 -0.85
CA ALA A 88 -15.28 -2.16 -0.12
C ALA A 88 -16.52 -1.60 -0.83
N ILE A 89 -16.44 -0.35 -1.33
CA ILE A 89 -17.54 0.33 -2.01
C ILE A 89 -17.82 -0.28 -3.38
N PHE A 90 -16.79 -0.41 -4.22
CA PHE A 90 -16.98 -0.84 -5.61
C PHE A 90 -16.99 -2.35 -5.77
N GLY A 91 -16.47 -3.11 -4.80
CA GLY A 91 -16.36 -4.57 -4.87
C GLY A 91 -15.43 -5.08 -5.97
N ARG A 92 -14.59 -4.21 -6.53
CA ARG A 92 -13.75 -4.46 -7.71
C ARG A 92 -12.27 -4.37 -7.36
N ARG A 93 -11.53 -5.46 -7.65
CA ARG A 93 -10.10 -5.58 -7.35
C ARG A 93 -9.26 -4.63 -8.18
N ASN A 94 -9.51 -4.53 -9.49
CA ASN A 94 -8.66 -3.72 -10.37
C ASN A 94 -8.79 -2.21 -10.13
N ILE A 95 -9.95 -1.73 -9.67
CA ILE A 95 -10.09 -0.31 -9.23
C ILE A 95 -9.28 -0.08 -7.95
N GLY A 96 -9.32 -1.02 -7.00
CA GLY A 96 -8.47 -0.97 -5.81
C GLY A 96 -6.97 -0.92 -6.16
N ARG A 97 -6.54 -1.67 -7.17
CA ARG A 97 -5.15 -1.66 -7.67
C ARG A 97 -4.71 -0.28 -8.17
N LEU A 98 -5.61 0.48 -8.81
CA LEU A 98 -5.31 1.87 -9.18
C LEU A 98 -5.03 2.72 -7.94
N MET A 99 -5.82 2.54 -6.88
CA MET A 99 -5.59 3.24 -5.62
C MET A 99 -4.31 2.78 -4.91
N ASP A 100 -3.92 1.51 -5.01
CA ASP A 100 -2.61 1.06 -4.49
C ASP A 100 -1.44 1.78 -5.16
N ILE A 101 -1.54 2.02 -6.47
CA ILE A 101 -0.51 2.74 -7.23
C ILE A 101 -0.39 4.18 -6.72
N ILE A 102 -1.52 4.86 -6.55
CA ILE A 102 -1.55 6.23 -6.00
C ILE A 102 -1.03 6.24 -4.56
N ASN A 103 -1.47 5.30 -3.74
CA ASN A 103 -1.00 5.16 -2.35
C ASN A 103 0.52 4.92 -2.29
N SER A 104 1.06 4.10 -3.19
CA SER A 104 2.49 3.86 -3.28
C SER A 104 3.25 5.15 -3.61
N ALA A 105 2.75 5.96 -4.55
CA ALA A 105 3.34 7.24 -4.89
C ALA A 105 3.29 8.24 -3.73
N VAL A 106 2.14 8.32 -3.03
CA VAL A 106 1.96 9.16 -1.84
C VAL A 106 2.94 8.73 -0.75
N PHE A 107 3.02 7.43 -0.46
CA PHE A 107 3.94 6.88 0.54
C PHE A 107 5.40 7.21 0.19
N ILE A 108 5.86 6.87 -1.02
CA ILE A 108 7.25 7.13 -1.43
C ILE A 108 7.56 8.62 -1.34
N THR A 109 6.69 9.49 -1.83
CA THR A 109 6.91 10.95 -1.83
C THR A 109 6.98 11.50 -0.41
N ALA A 110 6.01 11.15 0.44
CA ALA A 110 5.94 11.63 1.81
C ALA A 110 7.12 11.13 2.66
N TRP A 111 7.48 9.85 2.54
CA TRP A 111 8.57 9.28 3.31
C TRP A 111 9.95 9.69 2.78
N SER A 112 10.11 9.93 1.48
CA SER A 112 11.30 10.61 0.94
C SER A 112 11.47 11.99 1.57
N TYR A 113 10.40 12.78 1.67
CA TYR A 113 10.44 14.09 2.33
C TYR A 113 10.81 13.95 3.81
N LEU A 114 10.06 13.14 4.57
CA LEU A 114 10.26 12.98 6.01
C LEU A 114 11.66 12.47 6.37
N LEU A 115 12.25 11.54 5.60
CA LEU A 115 13.61 11.07 5.85
C LEU A 115 14.67 12.17 5.71
N THR A 116 14.36 13.28 5.03
CA THR A 116 15.29 14.40 4.87
C THR A 116 15.10 15.51 5.90
N VAL A 117 13.88 15.74 6.36
CA VAL A 117 13.56 16.89 7.24
C VAL A 117 13.26 16.48 8.68
N PHE A 118 12.80 15.26 8.90
CA PHE A 118 12.32 14.83 10.20
C PHE A 118 13.36 13.93 10.87
N PRO A 119 13.83 14.30 12.07
CA PRO A 119 14.94 13.59 12.71
C PRO A 119 14.57 12.18 13.20
N PHE A 120 13.28 11.86 13.38
CA PHE A 120 12.78 10.58 13.91
C PHE A 120 13.52 10.11 15.18
N ASP A 121 13.03 10.47 16.38
CA ASP A 121 13.63 10.03 17.64
C ASP A 121 12.90 8.81 18.24
N PHE A 122 13.07 7.65 17.60
CA PHE A 122 12.40 6.41 17.97
C PHE A 122 12.69 5.91 19.38
N PRO A 123 13.93 5.99 19.93
CA PRO A 123 14.19 5.68 21.34
C PRO A 123 13.21 6.40 22.28
N ARG A 124 12.98 7.69 22.02
CA ARG A 124 12.04 8.48 22.78
C ARG A 124 10.60 8.00 22.62
N LEU A 125 10.20 7.53 21.43
CA LEU A 125 8.89 6.91 21.22
C LEU A 125 8.71 5.63 22.05
N TRP A 126 9.75 4.81 22.18
CA TRP A 126 9.70 3.52 22.89
C TRP A 126 9.48 3.69 24.39
N GLU A 127 10.08 4.72 25.00
CA GLU A 127 9.91 5.08 26.41
C GLU A 127 8.44 5.37 26.80
N TYR A 128 7.59 5.69 25.83
CA TYR A 128 6.15 5.92 26.07
C TYR A 128 5.29 4.67 25.95
N LEU A 129 5.84 3.58 25.44
CA LEU A 129 5.10 2.35 25.35
C LEU A 129 4.98 1.73 26.75
N PRO A 130 3.90 0.96 27.03
CA PRO A 130 3.83 0.14 28.23
C PRO A 130 5.11 -0.70 28.38
N THR A 131 5.57 -0.92 29.62
CA THR A 131 6.87 -1.55 29.94
C THR A 131 7.17 -2.82 29.13
N ALA A 132 6.16 -3.66 28.88
CA ALA A 132 6.31 -4.87 28.08
C ALA A 132 6.69 -4.58 26.62
N LEU A 133 6.11 -3.54 26.02
CA LEU A 133 6.39 -3.12 24.65
C LEU A 133 7.70 -2.33 24.56
N GLU A 134 7.99 -1.48 25.54
CA GLU A 134 9.29 -0.80 25.65
C GLU A 134 10.43 -1.82 25.69
N ALA A 135 10.35 -2.86 26.53
CA ALA A 135 11.37 -3.90 26.63
C ALA A 135 11.63 -4.62 25.29
N ILE A 136 10.61 -4.77 24.45
CA ILE A 136 10.71 -5.42 23.13
C ILE A 136 11.24 -4.44 22.06
N THR A 137 11.10 -3.14 22.25
CA THR A 137 11.39 -2.11 21.24
C THR A 137 12.62 -1.26 21.55
N SER A 138 13.12 -1.23 22.78
CA SER A 138 14.22 -0.37 23.22
C SER A 138 15.55 -0.60 22.50
N TRP A 139 15.77 -1.79 21.93
CA TRP A 139 16.95 -2.09 21.12
C TRP A 139 16.89 -1.49 19.69
N ILE A 140 15.72 -0.97 19.29
CA ILE A 140 15.49 -0.43 17.95
C ILE A 140 16.02 1.00 17.87
N SER A 141 17.15 1.17 17.19
CA SER A 141 17.78 2.47 16.96
C SER A 141 17.13 3.26 15.81
N ASN A 142 17.38 4.58 15.79
CA ASN A 142 16.94 5.46 14.71
C ASN A 142 17.44 4.98 13.33
N ASP A 143 18.71 4.54 13.26
CA ASP A 143 19.31 4.05 12.02
C ASP A 143 18.63 2.77 11.54
N LEU A 144 18.27 1.87 12.46
CA LEU A 144 17.56 0.65 12.11
C LEU A 144 16.18 0.95 11.54
N VAL A 145 15.42 1.86 12.15
CA VAL A 145 14.09 2.20 11.63
C VAL A 145 14.19 2.92 10.30
N ARG A 146 15.14 3.84 10.13
CA ARG A 146 15.41 4.50 8.84
C ARG A 146 15.74 3.49 7.75
N LEU A 147 16.59 2.50 8.05
CA LEU A 147 16.91 1.41 7.13
C LEU A 147 15.66 0.61 6.75
N VAL A 148 14.81 0.26 7.72
CA VAL A 148 13.54 -0.45 7.47
C VAL A 148 12.60 0.38 6.59
N ILE A 149 12.48 1.69 6.83
CA ILE A 149 11.67 2.59 6.00
C ILE A 149 12.20 2.61 4.56
N ILE A 150 13.52 2.74 4.38
CA ILE A 150 14.15 2.74 3.04
C ILE A 150 13.87 1.42 2.30
N ILE A 151 14.00 0.28 2.99
CA ILE A 151 13.66 -1.04 2.44
C ILE A 151 12.18 -1.09 2.06
N ALA A 152 11.29 -0.62 2.94
CA ALA A 152 9.85 -0.56 2.68
C ALA A 152 9.52 0.31 1.46
N MET A 153 10.20 1.44 1.28
CA MET A 153 10.06 2.29 0.09
C MET A 153 10.51 1.58 -1.19
N VAL A 154 11.63 0.84 -1.16
CA VAL A 154 12.09 0.06 -2.32
C VAL A 154 11.08 -1.03 -2.70
N ILE A 155 10.58 -1.78 -1.70
CA ILE A 155 9.55 -2.80 -1.91
C ILE A 155 8.27 -2.16 -2.47
N THR A 156 7.90 -1.00 -1.96
CA THR A 156 6.72 -0.24 -2.41
C THR A 156 6.88 0.22 -3.86
N ALA A 157 8.07 0.69 -4.26
CA ALA A 157 8.35 1.09 -5.64
C ALA A 157 8.25 -0.10 -6.61
N ILE A 158 8.82 -1.26 -6.25
CA ILE A 158 8.70 -2.49 -7.04
C ILE A 158 7.23 -2.92 -7.16
N SER A 159 6.50 -2.88 -6.03
CA SER A 159 5.08 -3.22 -5.96
C SER A 159 4.22 -2.27 -6.81
N MET A 160 4.57 -0.99 -6.85
CA MET A 160 3.91 0.02 -7.67
C MET A 160 4.05 -0.31 -9.16
N VAL A 161 5.27 -0.63 -9.63
CA VAL A 161 5.52 -1.03 -11.02
C VAL A 161 4.72 -2.29 -11.37
N TYR A 162 4.77 -3.31 -10.52
CA TYR A 162 3.98 -4.53 -10.70
C TYR A 162 2.48 -4.24 -10.81
N ASN A 163 1.95 -3.40 -9.92
CA ASN A 163 0.53 -3.03 -9.92
C ASN A 163 0.13 -2.22 -11.15
N ILE A 164 1.00 -1.34 -11.67
CA ILE A 164 0.75 -0.62 -12.92
C ILE A 164 0.58 -1.62 -14.07
N ILE A 165 1.53 -2.53 -14.25
CA ILE A 165 1.49 -3.52 -15.34
C ILE A 165 0.23 -4.38 -15.19
N MET A 166 0.00 -4.93 -13.99
CA MET A 166 -1.15 -5.79 -13.72
C MET A 166 -2.48 -5.07 -13.89
N TYR A 167 -2.56 -3.78 -13.55
CA TYR A 167 -3.77 -2.98 -13.73
C TYR A 167 -4.20 -2.92 -15.20
N TRP A 168 -3.27 -2.61 -16.09
CA TRP A 168 -3.53 -2.47 -17.52
C TRP A 168 -3.82 -3.82 -18.17
N GLU A 169 -3.05 -4.85 -17.83
CA GLU A 169 -3.22 -6.20 -18.38
C GLU A 169 -4.59 -6.79 -18.00
N VAL A 170 -4.97 -6.72 -16.72
CA VAL A 170 -6.30 -7.18 -16.28
C VAL A 170 -7.41 -6.34 -16.90
N ARG A 171 -7.23 -5.02 -17.03
CA ARG A 171 -8.22 -4.17 -17.71
C ARG A 171 -8.41 -4.56 -19.17
N ARG A 172 -7.33 -4.90 -19.88
CA ARG A 172 -7.36 -5.37 -21.27
C ARG A 172 -8.09 -6.71 -21.39
N GLU A 173 -7.74 -7.67 -20.54
CA GLU A 173 -8.38 -8.99 -20.48
C GLU A 173 -9.90 -8.87 -20.23
N LEU A 174 -10.30 -8.09 -19.23
CA LEU A 174 -11.72 -7.87 -18.92
C LEU A 174 -12.50 -7.18 -20.05
N ARG A 175 -11.84 -6.35 -20.87
CA ARG A 175 -12.45 -5.72 -22.04
C ARG A 175 -12.60 -6.71 -23.20
N SER A 176 -11.59 -7.53 -23.45
CA SER A 176 -11.66 -8.59 -24.48
C SER A 176 -12.85 -9.50 -24.24
N ARG A 177 -12.99 -10.02 -23.01
CA ARG A 177 -14.09 -10.91 -22.63
C ARG A 177 -15.48 -10.29 -22.77
N LYS A 178 -15.59 -8.97 -22.57
CA LYS A 178 -16.87 -8.25 -22.79
C LYS A 178 -17.19 -8.10 -24.27
N GLY A 179 -16.17 -7.89 -25.10
CA GLY A 179 -16.32 -7.86 -26.56
C GLY A 179 -16.76 -9.20 -27.13
N ASP A 180 -16.23 -10.30 -26.60
CA ASP A 180 -16.59 -11.66 -27.04
C ASP A 180 -18.03 -12.06 -26.70
N VAL A 181 -18.65 -11.39 -25.71
CA VAL A 181 -20.03 -11.68 -25.25
C VAL A 181 -21.07 -10.75 -25.91
N ALA A 182 -20.66 -9.63 -26.50
CA ALA A 182 -21.56 -8.75 -27.24
C ALA A 182 -21.82 -9.36 -28.63
N PRO A 183 -23.07 -9.66 -29.02
CA PRO A 183 -23.34 -10.11 -30.38
C PRO A 183 -22.91 -9.01 -31.36
N SER A 184 -22.22 -9.41 -32.43
CA SER A 184 -22.00 -8.55 -33.58
C SER A 184 -23.35 -8.03 -34.06
N ALA A 185 -23.60 -6.74 -33.84
CA ALA A 185 -24.79 -6.05 -34.34
C ALA A 185 -24.76 -5.99 -35.88
#